data_AF-A0A8H5N4G0-F1
#
_entry.id   AF-A0A8H5N4G0-F1
#
_cell.length_a   1.000
_cell.length_b   1.000
_cell.length_c   1.000
_cell.angle_alpha   90.00
_cell.angle_beta   90.00
_cell.angle_gamma   90.00
#
_symmetry.space_group_name_H-M   'P 1'
#
loop_
_entity.id
_entity.type
_entity.pdbx_description
1 polymer ?
#
loop_
_entity_poly.entity_id
_entity_poly.type
_entity_poly.pdbx_seq_one_letter_code
_entity_poly.pdbx_strand_id
1 'polypeptide(L)'
;MNINTSIAIQAVLIVLALVVLILRSWAHYLLKQSLLNLSDIFAWLGWVFSLGWFICSTLALQLLIDNPAIGSELVVNNVEYLKTVLVAEYFFDTGIYFPKISIVLFYWTLIPRVLETLRRVLFGISVYLGCALLASVLTNTLICLPFYDNWSIENQLKSAWNSYPAFCIQWALNFSTDLLIFVYPFFLLKHLKLRKEQKIGLIGVFSLGTITLLVSLSRFIAYNVTNFELEDESGNTLTLAEMSTAVIVVCLPGLRTFIVRSKKSTNRSSSHQLSGYGNHTRIGVGQTSKTGAHKGQAPPSSYAKWGVRDDEIELCERTECDEP
;
A
#
# COMPACT_ATOMS: atom_id res chain seq x y z
N MET A 1 9.88 -16.77 24.03
CA MET A 1 10.51 -17.27 22.77
C MET A 1 12.03 -17.30 23.03
N ASN A 2 12.93 -17.61 22.10
CA ASN A 2 14.39 -17.50 22.36
C ASN A 2 14.94 -16.30 21.60
N ILE A 3 15.59 -15.34 22.25
CA ILE A 3 16.00 -14.04 21.65
C ILE A 3 16.61 -14.18 20.24
N ASN A 4 17.52 -15.15 20.06
CA ASN A 4 18.15 -15.43 18.76
C ASN A 4 17.14 -15.87 17.68
N THR A 5 16.13 -16.65 18.04
CA THR A 5 15.03 -17.07 17.17
C THR A 5 14.19 -15.86 16.73
N SER A 6 13.86 -14.95 17.63
CA SER A 6 13.17 -13.70 17.26
C SER A 6 13.94 -12.84 16.30
N ILE A 7 15.22 -12.59 16.59
CA ILE A 7 16.10 -11.82 15.71
C ILE A 7 16.16 -12.47 14.32
N ALA A 8 16.25 -13.80 14.25
CA ALA A 8 16.25 -14.53 12.98
C ALA A 8 14.92 -14.38 12.22
N ILE A 9 13.77 -14.53 12.90
CA ILE A 9 12.44 -14.34 12.28
C ILE A 9 12.31 -12.90 11.76
N GLN A 10 12.72 -11.94 12.58
CA GLN A 10 12.70 -10.52 12.24
C GLN A 10 13.57 -10.22 10.99
N ALA A 11 14.78 -10.77 10.93
CA ALA A 11 15.68 -10.64 9.78
C ALA A 11 15.06 -11.21 8.49
N VAL A 12 14.39 -12.37 8.59
CA VAL A 12 13.70 -12.98 7.44
C VAL A 12 12.57 -12.08 6.94
N LEU A 13 11.77 -11.50 7.83
CA LEU A 13 10.65 -10.62 7.48
C LEU A 13 11.12 -9.36 6.75
N ILE A 14 12.18 -8.70 7.24
CA ILE A 14 12.69 -7.48 6.63
C ILE A 14 13.36 -7.73 5.27
N VAL A 15 14.06 -8.86 5.12
CA VAL A 15 14.64 -9.28 3.84
C VAL A 15 13.53 -9.62 2.83
N LEU A 16 12.48 -10.32 3.27
CA LEU A 16 11.33 -10.60 2.41
C LEU A 16 10.67 -9.29 1.92
N ALA A 17 10.47 -8.33 2.82
CA ALA A 17 9.94 -7.01 2.46
C ALA A 17 10.84 -6.27 1.45
N LEU A 18 12.17 -6.34 1.63
CA LEU A 18 13.15 -5.75 0.71
C LEU A 18 13.05 -6.37 -0.68
N VAL A 19 13.01 -7.70 -0.77
CA VAL A 19 12.91 -8.42 -2.05
C VAL A 19 11.66 -8.00 -2.82
N VAL A 20 10.51 -7.94 -2.14
CA VAL A 20 9.24 -7.51 -2.76
C VAL A 20 9.30 -6.05 -3.21
N LEU A 21 9.92 -5.17 -2.42
CA LEU A 21 10.08 -3.74 -2.74
C LEU A 21 11.02 -3.50 -3.94
N ILE A 22 12.13 -4.23 -4.01
CA ILE A 22 13.04 -4.22 -5.16
C ILE A 22 12.28 -4.70 -6.40
N LEU A 23 11.55 -5.80 -6.30
CA LEU A 23 10.76 -6.35 -7.41
C LEU A 23 9.72 -5.34 -7.90
N ARG A 24 9.06 -4.61 -6.98
CA ARG A 24 8.11 -3.54 -7.33
C ARG A 24 8.82 -2.41 -8.08
N SER A 25 9.94 -1.93 -7.56
CA SER A 25 10.71 -0.83 -8.16
C SER A 25 11.20 -1.21 -9.57
N TRP A 26 11.71 -2.44 -9.72
CA TRP A 26 12.10 -3.02 -11.00
C TRP A 26 10.92 -3.09 -11.98
N ALA A 27 9.76 -3.56 -11.52
CA ALA A 27 8.55 -3.64 -12.34
C ALA A 27 8.10 -2.26 -12.85
N HIS A 28 8.16 -1.23 -12.00
CA HIS A 28 7.82 0.14 -12.38
C HIS A 28 8.82 0.72 -13.38
N TYR A 29 10.12 0.51 -13.15
CA TYR A 29 11.17 0.94 -14.07
C TYR A 29 10.95 0.37 -15.49
N LEU A 30 10.68 -0.95 -15.58
CA LEU A 30 10.43 -1.62 -16.86
C LEU A 30 9.14 -1.15 -17.57
N LEU A 31 8.10 -0.76 -16.82
CA LEU A 31 6.80 -0.41 -17.40
C LEU A 31 6.67 1.07 -17.77
N LYS A 32 7.30 1.99 -17.02
CA LYS A 32 7.09 3.44 -17.16
C LYS A 32 8.32 4.23 -17.60
N GLN A 33 9.52 3.64 -17.63
CA GLN A 33 10.79 4.35 -17.91
C GLN A 33 10.98 5.62 -17.04
N SER A 34 10.34 5.65 -15.87
CA SER A 34 10.43 6.72 -14.87
C SER A 34 10.98 6.08 -13.61
N LEU A 35 12.09 6.62 -13.11
CA LEU A 35 12.87 5.99 -12.05
C LEU A 35 12.16 6.05 -10.69
N LEU A 36 11.34 7.06 -10.39
CA LEU A 36 10.75 7.22 -9.05
C LEU A 36 9.39 7.96 -9.09
N ASN A 37 8.29 7.26 -8.85
CA ASN A 37 7.03 7.92 -8.47
C ASN A 37 7.05 8.22 -6.97
N LEU A 38 6.33 9.26 -6.52
CA LEU A 38 6.21 9.58 -5.08
C LEU A 38 5.74 8.37 -4.25
N SER A 39 4.82 7.56 -4.79
CA SER A 39 4.38 6.32 -4.16
C SER A 39 5.54 5.34 -3.88
N ASP A 40 6.52 5.24 -4.78
CA ASP A 40 7.65 4.33 -4.61
C ASP A 40 8.64 4.86 -3.58
N ILE A 41 8.86 6.18 -3.54
CA ILE A 41 9.70 6.84 -2.51
C ILE A 41 9.13 6.59 -1.10
N PHE A 42 7.81 6.74 -0.92
CA PHE A 42 7.18 6.48 0.37
C PHE A 42 7.20 5.00 0.77
N ALA A 43 7.16 4.07 -0.18
CA ALA A 43 7.34 2.64 0.12
C ALA A 43 8.78 2.34 0.59
N TRP A 44 9.78 2.97 -0.03
CA TRP A 44 11.19 2.89 0.42
C TRP A 44 11.40 3.52 1.79
N LEU A 45 10.83 4.69 2.05
CA LEU A 45 10.84 5.32 3.38
C LEU A 45 10.26 4.39 4.45
N GLY A 46 9.12 3.75 4.16
CA GLY A 46 8.54 2.75 5.06
C GLY A 46 9.51 1.62 5.39
N TRP A 47 10.17 1.04 4.38
CA TRP A 47 11.15 -0.02 4.60
C TRP A 47 12.39 0.45 5.38
N VAL A 48 12.90 1.66 5.12
CA VAL A 48 14.03 2.22 5.87
C VAL A 48 13.68 2.40 7.35
N PHE A 49 12.47 2.86 7.65
CA PHE A 49 12.00 2.95 9.03
C PHE A 49 11.83 1.57 9.68
N SER A 50 11.32 0.57 8.94
CA SER A 50 11.30 -0.83 9.41
C SER A 50 12.71 -1.36 9.71
N LEU A 51 13.71 -0.96 8.92
CA LEU A 51 15.10 -1.33 9.15
C LEU A 51 15.65 -0.65 10.41
N GLY A 52 15.34 0.63 10.61
CA GLY A 52 15.65 1.35 11.84
C GLY A 52 15.04 0.67 13.07
N TRP A 53 13.75 0.32 13.01
CA TRP A 53 13.09 -0.47 14.06
C TRP A 53 13.80 -1.81 14.31
N PHE A 54 14.12 -2.56 13.26
CA PHE A 54 14.80 -3.85 13.38
C PHE A 54 16.18 -3.73 14.07
N ILE A 55 16.95 -2.70 13.72
CA ILE A 55 18.26 -2.43 14.35
C ILE A 55 18.07 -2.10 15.83
N CYS A 56 17.15 -1.18 16.17
CA CYS A 56 16.87 -0.82 17.55
C CYS A 56 16.34 -2.01 18.37
N SER A 57 15.41 -2.79 17.82
CA SER A 57 14.88 -4.02 18.42
C SER A 57 15.99 -5.04 18.71
N THR A 58 16.91 -5.24 17.76
CA THR A 58 18.04 -6.18 17.93
C THR A 58 18.99 -5.70 19.02
N LEU A 59 19.32 -4.41 19.05
CA LEU A 59 20.17 -3.81 20.09
C LEU A 59 19.50 -3.89 21.47
N ALA A 60 18.21 -3.58 21.57
CA ALA A 60 17.45 -3.67 22.81
C ALA A 60 17.43 -5.11 23.34
N LEU A 61 17.19 -6.10 22.48
CA LEU A 61 17.21 -7.52 22.85
C LEU A 61 18.62 -7.99 23.29
N GLN A 62 19.68 -7.48 22.68
CA GLN A 62 21.06 -7.78 23.11
C GLN A 62 21.35 -7.19 24.50
N LEU A 63 20.95 -5.93 24.74
CA LEU A 63 21.11 -5.29 26.04
C LEU A 63 20.32 -6.01 27.15
N LEU A 64 19.19 -6.63 26.81
CA LEU A 64 18.35 -7.41 27.71
C LEU A 64 19.01 -8.74 28.14
N ILE A 65 19.93 -9.30 27.35
CA ILE A 65 20.70 -10.50 27.74
C ILE A 65 21.60 -10.19 28.93
N ASP A 66 22.28 -9.04 28.88
CA ASP A 66 23.20 -8.61 29.94
C ASP A 66 22.46 -7.94 31.11
N ASN A 67 21.26 -7.39 30.86
CA ASN A 67 20.45 -6.65 31.84
C ASN A 67 19.00 -7.14 31.80
N PRO A 68 18.70 -8.33 32.35
CA PRO A 68 17.36 -8.91 32.27
C PRO A 68 16.33 -8.03 32.98
N ALA A 69 15.11 -8.01 32.47
CA ALA A 69 13.96 -7.37 33.11
C ALA A 69 13.72 -7.99 34.50
N ILE A 70 13.48 -7.15 35.51
CA ILE A 70 13.36 -7.56 36.91
C ILE A 70 11.95 -7.27 37.43
N GLY A 71 11.40 -8.20 38.21
CA GLY A 71 10.14 -8.04 38.92
C GLY A 71 8.91 -8.31 38.05
N SER A 72 7.72 -8.16 38.65
CA SER A 72 6.43 -8.32 37.96
C SER A 72 6.16 -7.22 36.94
N GLU A 73 6.83 -6.08 37.06
CA GLU A 73 6.64 -4.91 36.20
C GLU A 73 7.61 -4.88 34.99
N LEU A 74 8.42 -5.93 34.80
CA LEU A 74 9.35 -6.09 33.68
C LEU A 74 10.31 -4.89 33.47
N VAL A 75 10.74 -4.28 34.57
CA VAL A 75 11.58 -3.07 34.57
C VAL A 75 13.03 -3.41 34.21
N VAL A 76 13.66 -2.61 33.35
CA VAL A 76 15.03 -2.85 32.86
C VAL A 76 15.97 -1.78 33.41
N ASN A 77 16.98 -2.19 34.18
CA ASN A 77 17.94 -1.28 34.83
C ASN A 77 19.09 -0.84 33.90
N ASN A 78 18.76 -0.39 32.69
CA ASN A 78 19.75 0.07 31.72
C ASN A 78 19.23 1.28 30.91
N VAL A 79 19.89 2.43 31.05
CA VAL A 79 19.53 3.68 30.35
C VAL A 79 19.69 3.56 28.83
N GLU A 80 20.67 2.79 28.36
CA GLU A 80 20.90 2.56 26.93
C GLU A 80 19.76 1.75 26.31
N TYR A 81 19.24 0.75 27.03
CA TYR A 81 18.02 0.03 26.62
C TYR A 81 16.84 0.99 26.51
N LEU A 82 16.59 1.81 27.54
CA LEU A 82 15.46 2.74 27.55
C LEU A 82 15.52 3.78 26.42
N LYS A 83 16.71 4.30 26.12
CA LYS A 83 16.91 5.19 24.95
C LYS A 83 16.68 4.45 23.64
N THR A 84 17.13 3.21 23.54
CA THR A 84 17.00 2.39 22.33
C THR A 84 15.54 2.08 22.03
N VAL A 85 14.74 1.68 23.02
CA VAL A 85 13.31 1.41 22.84
C VAL A 85 12.52 2.68 22.53
N LEU A 86 12.87 3.82 23.14
CA LEU A 86 12.27 5.12 22.79
C LEU A 86 12.51 5.46 21.31
N VAL A 87 13.75 5.32 20.82
CA VAL A 87 14.07 5.55 19.41
C VAL A 87 13.34 4.55 18.51
N ALA A 88 13.19 3.30 18.95
CA ALA A 88 12.40 2.30 18.26
C ALA A 88 10.96 2.81 18.07
N GLU A 89 10.27 3.29 19.12
CA GLU A 89 8.89 3.78 18.99
C GLU A 89 8.73 4.80 17.87
N TYR A 90 9.62 5.80 17.79
CA TYR A 90 9.58 6.76 16.69
C TYR A 90 9.73 6.11 15.31
N PHE A 91 10.58 5.08 15.18
CA PHE A 91 10.70 4.32 13.93
C PHE A 91 9.41 3.56 13.57
N PHE A 92 8.76 2.91 14.54
CA PHE A 92 7.49 2.22 14.28
C PHE A 92 6.36 3.20 13.98
N ASP A 93 6.14 4.15 14.89
CA ASP A 93 4.99 5.04 14.88
C ASP A 93 5.02 6.09 13.78
N THR A 94 6.19 6.41 13.25
CA THR A 94 6.30 7.22 12.03
C THR A 94 6.34 6.31 10.80
N GLY A 95 7.10 5.21 10.88
CA GLY A 95 7.38 4.32 9.76
C GLY A 95 6.15 3.66 9.16
N ILE A 96 5.20 3.25 10.01
CA ILE A 96 3.98 2.53 9.60
C ILE A 96 3.06 3.38 8.71
N TYR A 97 3.18 4.71 8.76
CA TYR A 97 2.38 5.61 7.94
C TYR A 97 2.92 5.79 6.52
N PHE A 98 4.21 5.57 6.25
CA PHE A 98 4.75 5.78 4.90
C PHE A 98 4.17 4.81 3.85
N PRO A 99 4.01 3.49 4.11
CA PRO A 99 3.28 2.60 3.21
C PRO A 99 1.82 3.06 2.98
N LYS A 100 1.16 3.63 4.00
CA LYS A 100 -0.20 4.18 3.90
C LYS A 100 -0.26 5.41 3.00
N ILE A 101 0.71 6.31 3.11
CA ILE A 101 0.86 7.46 2.21
C ILE A 101 1.09 6.97 0.77
N SER A 102 1.94 5.95 0.59
CA SER A 102 2.21 5.36 -0.72
C SER A 102 0.94 4.83 -1.41
N ILE A 103 0.07 4.11 -0.69
CA ILE A 103 -1.20 3.61 -1.27
C ILE A 103 -2.23 4.72 -1.50
N VAL A 104 -2.30 5.74 -0.63
CA VAL A 104 -3.15 6.91 -0.85
C VAL A 104 -2.73 7.69 -2.10
N LEU A 105 -1.42 7.88 -2.32
CA LEU A 105 -0.89 8.49 -3.54
C LEU A 105 -1.20 7.65 -4.79
N PHE A 106 -1.17 6.33 -4.65
CA PHE A 106 -1.61 5.43 -5.72
C PHE A 106 -3.10 5.64 -6.04
N TYR A 107 -3.97 5.80 -5.05
CA TYR A 107 -5.39 6.14 -5.28
C TYR A 107 -5.58 7.50 -5.96
N TRP A 108 -4.80 8.51 -5.58
CA TRP A 108 -4.82 9.83 -6.24
C TRP A 108 -4.47 9.74 -7.73
N THR A 109 -3.56 8.83 -8.07
CA THR A 109 -3.15 8.56 -9.46
C THR A 109 -4.21 7.75 -10.21
N LEU A 110 -4.86 6.81 -9.53
CA LEU A 110 -5.85 5.91 -10.14
C LEU A 110 -7.18 6.63 -10.45
N ILE A 111 -7.57 7.60 -9.62
CA ILE A 111 -8.91 8.20 -9.68
C ILE A 111 -8.90 9.46 -10.56
N PRO A 112 -9.65 9.46 -11.67
CA PRO A 112 -9.70 10.60 -12.59
C PRO A 112 -10.37 11.82 -11.96
N ARG A 113 -10.06 13.01 -12.48
CA ARG A 113 -10.54 14.30 -11.91
C ARG A 113 -12.06 14.45 -11.94
N VAL A 114 -12.73 13.78 -12.87
CA VAL A 114 -14.20 13.83 -13.06
C VAL A 114 -15.00 13.24 -11.89
N LEU A 115 -14.38 12.40 -11.05
CA LEU A 115 -15.04 11.80 -9.87
C LEU A 115 -14.84 12.66 -8.62
N GLU A 116 -15.45 13.85 -8.61
CA GLU A 116 -15.22 14.87 -7.58
C GLU A 116 -15.57 14.43 -6.16
N THR A 117 -16.70 13.75 -5.97
CA THR A 117 -17.12 13.23 -4.64
C THR A 117 -16.09 12.27 -4.07
N LEU A 118 -15.58 11.37 -4.91
CA LEU A 118 -14.59 10.38 -4.49
C LEU A 118 -13.25 11.04 -4.15
N ARG A 119 -12.84 12.06 -4.92
CA ARG A 119 -11.65 12.86 -4.61
C ARG A 119 -11.78 13.68 -3.33
N ARG A 120 -12.97 14.21 -3.01
CA ARG A 120 -13.23 14.88 -1.72
C ARG A 120 -13.09 13.92 -0.54
N VAL A 121 -13.62 12.70 -0.66
CA VAL A 121 -13.42 11.66 0.37
C VAL A 121 -11.94 11.29 0.49
N LEU A 122 -11.23 11.11 -0.63
CA LEU A 122 -9.79 10.83 -0.63
C LEU A 122 -8.97 11.93 0.04
N PHE A 123 -9.35 13.18 -0.20
CA PHE A 123 -8.73 14.33 0.44
C PHE A 123 -8.94 14.28 1.95
N GLY A 124 -10.17 14.01 2.41
CA GLY A 124 -10.46 13.79 3.84
C GLY A 124 -9.61 12.69 4.46
N ILE A 125 -9.46 11.54 3.79
CA ILE A 125 -8.58 10.44 4.23
C ILE A 125 -7.11 10.87 4.27
N SER A 126 -6.65 11.64 3.27
CA SER A 126 -5.27 12.13 3.19
C SER A 126 -4.97 13.10 4.34
N VAL A 127 -5.90 14.01 4.65
CA VAL A 127 -5.79 14.94 5.78
C VAL A 127 -5.79 14.18 7.10
N TYR A 128 -6.74 13.26 7.30
CA TYR A 128 -6.79 12.43 8.51
C TYR A 128 -5.50 11.62 8.70
N LEU A 129 -4.96 11.03 7.64
CA LEU A 129 -3.70 10.29 7.68
C LEU A 129 -2.53 11.18 8.13
N GLY A 130 -2.44 12.40 7.61
CA GLY A 130 -1.43 13.38 8.04
C GLY A 130 -1.61 13.80 9.50
N CYS A 131 -2.84 14.03 9.94
CA CYS A 131 -3.16 14.33 11.34
C CYS A 131 -2.84 13.16 12.28
N ALA A 132 -3.12 11.92 11.87
CA ALA A 132 -2.82 10.72 12.64
C ALA A 132 -1.31 10.50 12.80
N LEU A 133 -0.52 10.72 11.73
CA LEU A 133 0.94 10.71 11.79
C LEU A 133 1.45 11.77 12.77
N LEU A 134 0.95 13.00 12.65
CA LEU A 134 1.36 14.09 13.55
C LEU A 134 0.98 13.78 15.02
N ALA A 135 -0.25 13.30 15.24
CA ALA A 135 -0.72 12.92 16.57
C ALA A 135 0.11 11.77 17.17
N SER A 136 0.57 10.82 16.35
CA SER A 136 1.45 9.73 16.78
C SER A 136 2.78 10.27 17.29
N VAL A 137 3.44 11.12 16.50
CA VAL A 137 4.72 11.76 16.89
C VAL A 137 4.56 12.62 18.15
N LEU A 138 3.46 13.37 18.25
CA LEU A 138 3.15 14.17 19.42
C LEU A 138 2.87 13.29 20.65
N THR A 139 2.19 12.16 20.49
CA THR A 139 1.92 11.22 21.60
C THR A 139 3.24 10.71 22.17
N ASN A 140 4.16 10.23 21.34
CA ASN A 140 5.47 9.75 21.79
C ASN A 140 6.27 10.83 22.53
N THR A 141 6.10 12.10 22.14
CA THR A 141 6.83 13.22 22.72
C THR A 141 6.19 13.77 24.00
N LEU A 142 4.86 13.75 24.08
CA LEU A 142 4.10 14.47 25.12
C LEU A 142 3.49 13.56 26.19
N ILE A 143 3.48 12.24 25.99
CA ILE A 143 2.90 11.32 26.97
C ILE A 143 3.71 11.25 28.27
N CYS A 144 5.03 11.43 28.17
CA CYS A 144 5.94 11.42 29.30
C CYS A 144 6.50 12.83 29.54
N LEU A 145 6.13 13.45 30.66
CA LEU A 145 6.59 14.77 31.05
C LEU A 145 7.15 14.72 32.49
N PRO A 146 8.39 15.21 32.70
CA PRO A 146 9.33 15.76 31.71
C PRO A 146 9.89 14.71 30.74
N PHE A 147 10.21 15.11 29.50
CA PHE A 147 10.61 14.19 28.41
C PHE A 147 11.81 13.29 28.76
N TYR A 148 12.70 13.75 29.65
CA TYR A 148 13.86 12.97 30.08
C TYR A 148 13.50 11.73 30.92
N ASP A 149 12.28 11.66 31.46
CA ASP A 149 11.82 10.50 32.22
C ASP A 149 11.62 9.26 31.33
N ASN A 150 11.57 9.42 30.00
CA ASN A 150 11.54 8.27 29.07
C ASN A 150 12.75 7.34 29.23
N TRP A 151 13.89 7.84 29.72
CA TRP A 151 15.09 7.03 29.99
C TRP A 151 15.51 7.08 31.46
N SER A 152 14.59 7.42 32.36
CA SER A 152 14.80 7.36 33.81
C SER A 152 14.55 5.95 34.31
N ILE A 153 15.50 5.39 35.08
CA ILE A 153 15.36 4.06 35.69
C ILE A 153 14.21 4.04 36.72
N GLU A 154 13.96 5.15 37.40
CA GLU A 154 12.94 5.25 38.45
C GLU A 154 11.53 5.48 37.90
N ASN A 155 11.41 6.16 36.76
CA ASN A 155 10.12 6.57 36.17
C ASN A 155 9.73 5.75 34.93
N GLN A 156 10.28 4.54 34.75
CA GLN A 156 10.10 3.74 33.52
C GLN A 156 8.64 3.48 33.17
N LEU A 157 7.75 3.30 34.15
CA LEU A 157 6.33 3.05 33.91
C LEU A 157 5.58 4.25 33.31
N LYS A 158 6.18 5.44 33.34
CA LYS A 158 5.64 6.66 32.72
C LYS A 158 6.21 6.91 31.32
N SER A 159 7.19 6.11 30.87
CA SER A 159 7.77 6.25 29.54
C SER A 159 6.73 5.95 28.45
N ALA A 160 6.96 6.47 27.26
CA ALA A 160 6.12 6.16 26.11
C ALA A 160 6.06 4.63 25.85
N TRP A 161 7.21 3.95 25.94
CA TRP A 161 7.35 2.50 25.78
C TRP A 161 6.46 1.65 26.70
N ASN A 162 6.42 2.01 27.99
CA ASN A 162 5.70 1.21 28.99
C ASN A 162 4.27 1.72 29.25
N SER A 163 3.84 2.78 28.56
CA SER A 163 2.54 3.40 28.79
C SER A 163 1.44 2.69 27.99
N TYR A 164 0.61 1.91 28.68
CA TYR A 164 -0.59 1.30 28.07
C TYR A 164 -1.53 2.33 27.40
N PRO A 165 -1.79 3.52 27.99
CA PRO A 165 -2.54 4.58 27.29
C PRO A 165 -1.88 5.02 25.97
N ALA A 166 -0.55 5.17 25.94
CA ALA A 166 0.19 5.51 24.71
C ALA A 166 -0.03 4.43 23.64
N PHE A 167 0.15 3.17 24.03
CA PHE A 167 -0.07 2.02 23.16
C PHE A 167 -1.49 2.01 22.57
N CYS A 168 -2.52 2.24 23.39
CA CYS A 168 -3.91 2.26 22.93
C CYS A 168 -4.19 3.40 21.94
N ILE A 169 -3.71 4.62 22.23
CA ILE A 169 -3.86 5.78 21.34
C ILE A 169 -3.20 5.50 20.01
N GLN A 170 -1.95 5.04 20.06
CA GLN A 170 -1.13 4.79 18.89
C GLN A 170 -1.70 3.67 18.02
N TRP A 171 -2.13 2.57 18.65
CA TRP A 171 -2.83 1.49 17.97
C TRP A 171 -4.15 1.97 17.34
N ALA A 172 -4.95 2.77 18.04
CA ALA A 172 -6.23 3.26 17.53
C ALA A 172 -6.04 4.17 16.30
N LEU A 173 -5.05 5.07 16.31
CA LEU A 173 -4.71 5.92 15.17
C LEU A 173 -4.23 5.09 13.97
N ASN A 174 -3.35 4.11 14.22
CA ASN A 174 -2.85 3.20 13.20
C ASN A 174 -4.00 2.35 12.60
N PHE A 175 -4.79 1.68 13.44
CA PHE A 175 -5.88 0.80 13.01
C PHE A 175 -7.00 1.56 12.28
N SER A 176 -7.38 2.74 12.78
CA SER A 176 -8.42 3.57 12.15
C SER A 176 -8.01 4.07 10.76
N THR A 177 -6.74 4.46 10.58
CA THR A 177 -6.23 4.85 9.26
C THR A 177 -6.23 3.67 8.28
N ASP A 178 -5.88 2.47 8.73
CA ASP A 178 -5.97 1.26 7.89
C ASP A 178 -7.41 0.95 7.49
N LEU A 179 -8.35 1.07 8.43
CA LEU A 179 -9.76 0.85 8.17
C LEU A 179 -10.31 1.83 7.12
N LEU A 180 -9.97 3.11 7.21
CA LEU A 180 -10.40 4.11 6.24
C LEU A 180 -9.84 3.83 4.84
N ILE A 181 -8.55 3.50 4.73
CA ILE A 181 -7.90 3.17 3.45
C ILE A 181 -8.48 1.88 2.85
N PHE A 182 -8.82 0.91 3.70
CA PHE A 182 -9.45 -0.35 3.31
C PHE A 182 -10.90 -0.16 2.83
N VAL A 183 -11.70 0.66 3.52
CA VAL A 183 -13.12 0.88 3.18
C VAL A 183 -13.26 1.78 1.93
N TYR A 184 -12.32 2.71 1.73
CA TYR A 184 -12.32 3.64 0.59
C TYR A 184 -12.66 3.04 -0.79
N PRO A 185 -12.01 1.96 -1.27
CA PRO A 185 -12.31 1.33 -2.55
C PRO A 185 -13.75 0.80 -2.68
N PHE A 186 -14.46 0.51 -1.59
CA PHE A 186 -15.84 0.07 -1.63
C PHE A 186 -16.82 1.21 -1.99
N PHE A 187 -16.51 2.44 -1.58
CA PHE A 187 -17.29 3.61 -2.00
C PHE A 187 -17.17 3.84 -3.50
N LEU A 188 -15.99 3.61 -4.08
CA LEU A 188 -15.77 3.68 -5.55
C LEU A 188 -16.67 2.69 -6.32
N LEU A 189 -16.92 1.50 -5.77
CA LEU A 189 -17.71 0.47 -6.45
C LEU A 189 -19.19 0.78 -6.59
N LYS A 190 -19.77 1.50 -5.61
CA LYS A 190 -21.19 1.81 -5.63
C LYS A 190 -21.59 2.73 -6.79
N HIS A 191 -20.63 3.44 -7.37
CA HIS A 191 -20.88 4.48 -8.36
C HIS A 191 -20.45 4.12 -9.80
N LEU A 192 -19.84 2.96 -10.04
CA LEU A 192 -19.35 2.60 -11.38
C LEU A 192 -19.70 1.16 -11.80
N LYS A 193 -20.28 1.03 -13.00
CA LYS A 193 -20.31 -0.24 -13.77
C LYS A 193 -18.89 -0.57 -14.23
N LEU A 194 -18.08 -1.13 -13.33
CA LEU A 194 -16.66 -1.39 -13.59
C LEU A 194 -16.45 -2.51 -14.62
N ARG A 195 -15.51 -2.29 -15.56
CA ARG A 195 -15.02 -3.34 -16.46
C ARG A 195 -14.25 -4.40 -15.65
N LYS A 196 -14.19 -5.64 -16.14
CA LYS A 196 -13.57 -6.79 -15.43
C LYS A 196 -12.15 -6.49 -14.89
N GLU A 197 -11.37 -5.67 -15.61
CA GLU A 197 -10.00 -5.30 -15.21
C GLU A 197 -9.93 -4.44 -13.94
N GLN A 198 -10.91 -3.55 -13.73
CA GLN A 198 -11.04 -2.70 -12.54
C GLN A 198 -11.54 -3.53 -11.33
N LYS A 199 -12.44 -4.48 -11.56
CA LYS A 199 -12.94 -5.42 -10.54
C LYS A 199 -11.82 -6.28 -9.93
N ILE A 200 -10.85 -6.70 -10.74
CA ILE A 200 -9.69 -7.46 -10.23
C ILE A 200 -8.72 -6.55 -9.45
N GLY A 201 -8.61 -5.27 -9.79
CA GLY A 201 -7.82 -4.31 -9.00
C GLY A 201 -8.37 -4.10 -7.61
N LEU A 202 -9.70 -4.03 -7.54
CA LEU A 202 -10.42 -4.00 -6.28
C LEU A 202 -10.20 -5.26 -5.43
N ILE A 203 -10.27 -6.46 -6.02
CA ILE A 203 -9.99 -7.71 -5.29
C ILE A 203 -8.57 -7.70 -4.72
N GLY A 204 -7.59 -7.19 -5.49
CA GLY A 204 -6.23 -7.01 -4.99
C GLY A 204 -6.17 -6.09 -3.76
N VAL A 205 -6.78 -4.92 -3.82
CA VAL A 205 -6.83 -3.97 -2.69
C VAL A 205 -7.56 -4.56 -1.47
N PHE A 206 -8.63 -5.33 -1.71
CA PHE A 206 -9.39 -6.00 -0.65
C PHE A 206 -8.55 -7.02 0.11
N SER A 207 -7.84 -7.89 -0.60
CA SER A 207 -6.94 -8.87 0.03
C SER A 207 -5.82 -8.18 0.80
N LEU A 208 -5.31 -7.06 0.27
CA LEU A 208 -4.24 -6.29 0.87
C LEU A 208 -4.61 -5.66 2.21
N GLY A 209 -5.68 -4.87 2.25
CA GLY A 209 -6.07 -4.18 3.49
C GLY A 209 -6.61 -5.13 4.56
N THR A 210 -7.15 -6.30 4.18
CA THR A 210 -7.58 -7.31 5.16
C THR A 210 -6.38 -7.88 5.92
N ILE A 211 -5.26 -8.16 5.24
CA ILE A 211 -4.08 -8.73 5.89
C ILE A 211 -3.48 -7.75 6.89
N THR A 212 -3.31 -6.47 6.53
CA THR A 212 -2.75 -5.47 7.45
C THR A 212 -3.64 -5.25 8.68
N LEU A 213 -4.97 -5.20 8.49
CA LEU A 213 -5.92 -5.09 9.59
C LEU A 213 -5.85 -6.30 10.55
N LEU A 214 -5.75 -7.52 10.00
CA LEU A 214 -5.66 -8.72 10.82
C LEU A 214 -4.36 -8.79 11.62
N VAL A 215 -3.22 -8.39 11.03
CA VAL A 215 -1.93 -8.37 11.73
C VAL A 215 -1.92 -7.29 12.82
N SER A 216 -2.47 -6.09 12.54
CA SER A 216 -2.57 -5.03 13.54
C SER A 216 -3.50 -5.41 14.70
N LEU A 217 -4.62 -6.08 14.40
CA LEU A 217 -5.55 -6.57 15.41
C LEU A 217 -4.96 -7.72 16.22
N SER A 218 -4.24 -8.66 15.59
CA SER A 218 -3.61 -9.78 16.31
C SER A 218 -2.56 -9.29 17.30
N ARG A 219 -1.77 -8.27 16.95
CA ARG A 219 -0.84 -7.62 17.88
C ARG A 219 -1.58 -7.02 19.07
N PHE A 220 -2.65 -6.25 18.83
CA PHE A 220 -3.44 -5.68 19.93
C PHE A 220 -4.04 -6.74 20.84
N ILE A 221 -4.61 -7.80 20.27
CA ILE A 221 -5.13 -8.93 21.06
C ILE A 221 -4.02 -9.57 21.87
N ALA A 222 -2.84 -9.81 21.29
CA ALA A 222 -1.71 -10.40 22.00
C ALA A 222 -1.32 -9.58 23.23
N TYR A 223 -1.15 -8.26 23.09
CA TYR A 223 -0.84 -7.38 24.22
C TYR A 223 -1.96 -7.32 25.27
N ASN A 224 -3.24 -7.36 24.88
CA ASN A 224 -4.33 -7.32 25.86
C ASN A 224 -4.51 -8.66 26.60
N VAL A 225 -4.31 -9.79 25.91
CA VAL A 225 -4.41 -11.13 26.53
C VAL A 225 -3.28 -11.34 27.55
N THR A 226 -2.11 -10.74 27.33
CA THR A 226 -0.99 -10.80 28.28
C THR A 226 -1.00 -9.66 29.30
N ASN A 227 -2.12 -8.92 29.48
CA ASN A 227 -2.19 -7.77 30.38
C ASN A 227 -1.07 -6.73 30.18
N PHE A 228 -0.64 -6.53 28.94
CA PHE A 228 0.48 -5.67 28.55
C PHE A 228 1.86 -6.13 29.02
N GLU A 229 1.99 -7.36 29.53
CA GLU A 229 3.24 -8.00 29.96
C GLU A 229 3.82 -8.94 28.88
N LEU A 230 3.62 -8.61 27.60
CA LEU A 230 4.13 -9.43 26.50
C LEU A 230 5.66 -9.34 26.46
N GLU A 231 6.35 -10.49 26.43
CA GLU A 231 7.81 -10.55 26.26
C GLU A 231 8.25 -9.69 25.06
N ASP A 232 9.23 -8.81 25.27
CA ASP A 232 9.82 -7.92 24.24
C ASP A 232 10.15 -8.67 22.96
N GLU A 233 10.67 -9.89 23.10
CA GLU A 233 11.03 -10.73 21.98
C GLU A 233 9.83 -11.04 21.04
N SER A 234 8.69 -11.39 21.64
CA SER A 234 7.46 -11.73 20.93
C SER A 234 6.78 -10.46 20.40
N GLY A 235 6.75 -9.40 21.22
CA GLY A 235 6.25 -8.08 20.83
C GLY A 235 6.98 -7.52 19.61
N ASN A 236 8.31 -7.51 19.64
CA ASN A 236 9.16 -7.01 18.55
C ASN A 236 8.95 -7.77 17.25
N THR A 237 8.74 -9.10 17.32
CA THR A 237 8.43 -9.92 16.15
C THR A 237 7.09 -9.55 15.54
N LEU A 238 6.05 -9.38 16.35
CA LEU A 238 4.73 -8.97 15.88
C LEU A 238 4.76 -7.56 15.27
N THR A 239 5.49 -6.63 15.89
CA THR A 239 5.65 -5.26 15.41
C THR A 239 6.36 -5.22 14.05
N LEU A 240 7.48 -5.94 13.90
CA LEU A 240 8.17 -5.99 12.61
C LEU A 240 7.37 -6.75 11.55
N ALA A 241 6.58 -7.76 11.95
CA ALA A 241 5.66 -8.44 11.04
C ALA A 241 4.58 -7.46 10.52
N GLU A 242 4.04 -6.58 11.37
CA GLU A 242 3.11 -5.54 10.96
C GLU A 242 3.74 -4.58 9.95
N MET A 243 4.92 -4.04 10.27
CA MET A 243 5.63 -3.12 9.37
C MET A 243 6.01 -3.76 8.03
N SER A 244 6.56 -4.98 8.08
CA SER A 244 6.98 -5.73 6.88
C SER A 244 5.78 -6.06 6.01
N THR A 245 4.67 -6.47 6.63
CA THR A 245 3.42 -6.74 5.94
C THR A 245 2.89 -5.47 5.26
N ALA A 246 2.88 -4.32 5.95
CA ALA A 246 2.45 -3.05 5.36
C ALA A 246 3.26 -2.67 4.10
N VAL A 247 4.59 -2.84 4.15
CA VAL A 247 5.49 -2.62 2.99
C VAL A 247 5.19 -3.60 1.85
N ILE A 248 5.08 -4.90 2.15
CA ILE A 248 4.79 -5.93 1.14
C ILE A 248 3.44 -5.66 0.46
N VAL A 249 2.43 -5.34 1.26
CA VAL A 249 1.05 -5.10 0.83
C VAL A 249 0.98 -3.93 -0.15
N VAL A 250 1.62 -2.81 0.15
CA VAL A 250 1.61 -1.65 -0.77
C VAL A 250 2.34 -1.93 -2.09
N CYS A 251 3.21 -2.94 -2.13
CA CYS A 251 3.93 -3.32 -3.33
C CYS A 251 3.09 -4.12 -4.33
N LEU A 252 2.10 -4.91 -3.89
CA LEU A 252 1.37 -5.85 -4.76
C LEU A 252 0.56 -5.22 -5.91
N PRO A 253 -0.10 -4.04 -5.76
CA PRO A 253 -0.85 -3.43 -6.86
C PRO A 253 0.02 -3.14 -8.09
N GLY A 254 1.27 -2.71 -7.88
CA GLY A 254 2.25 -2.45 -8.96
C GLY A 254 2.81 -3.73 -9.60
N LEU A 255 2.85 -4.84 -8.84
CA LEU A 255 3.32 -6.13 -9.33
C LEU A 255 2.27 -6.85 -10.19
N ARG A 256 0.97 -6.64 -9.91
CA ARG A 256 -0.14 -7.26 -10.65
C ARG A 256 -0.11 -6.99 -12.16
N THR A 257 0.34 -5.82 -12.58
CA THR A 257 0.42 -5.47 -14.01
C THR A 257 1.36 -6.40 -14.80
N PHE A 258 2.33 -7.04 -14.15
CA PHE A 258 3.22 -8.01 -14.78
C PHE A 258 2.56 -9.37 -15.03
N ILE A 259 1.81 -9.88 -14.04
CA ILE A 259 1.17 -11.20 -14.11
C ILE A 259 0.14 -11.25 -15.25
N VAL A 260 -0.61 -10.17 -15.46
CA VAL A 260 -1.63 -10.10 -16.52
C VAL A 260 -0.99 -9.99 -17.91
N ARG A 261 0.16 -9.30 -18.02
CA ARG A 261 0.82 -9.04 -19.31
C ARG A 261 1.67 -10.23 -19.78
N SER A 262 2.29 -10.97 -18.85
CA SER A 262 2.98 -12.22 -19.13
C SER A 262 2.03 -13.25 -19.77
N LYS A 263 0.81 -13.40 -19.26
CA LYS A 263 -0.22 -14.28 -19.83
C LYS A 263 -0.69 -13.87 -21.24
N LYS A 264 -0.68 -12.57 -21.58
CA LYS A 264 -1.01 -12.09 -22.94
C LYS A 264 0.14 -12.32 -23.94
N SER A 265 1.39 -12.35 -23.48
CA SER A 265 2.56 -12.58 -24.35
C SER A 265 2.68 -14.04 -24.79
N THR A 266 2.27 -14.99 -23.94
CA THR A 266 2.34 -16.43 -24.25
C THR A 266 1.27 -16.90 -25.23
N ASN A 267 0.19 -16.14 -25.44
CA ASN A 267 -0.86 -16.46 -26.43
C ASN A 267 -0.59 -15.89 -27.84
N ARG A 268 0.61 -15.34 -28.10
CA ARG A 268 1.04 -14.95 -29.44
C ARG A 268 2.05 -15.97 -29.98
N SER A 269 1.58 -17.19 -30.18
CA SER A 269 2.32 -18.17 -30.98
C SER A 269 1.37 -18.86 -31.95
N SER A 270 1.64 -18.60 -33.24
CA SER A 270 1.29 -19.37 -34.43
C SER A 270 -0.19 -19.59 -34.78
N SER A 271 -0.76 -18.63 -35.51
CA SER A 271 -1.61 -18.96 -36.68
C SER A 271 -0.95 -18.36 -37.92
N HIS A 272 -0.01 -19.11 -38.53
CA HIS A 272 0.42 -18.87 -39.90
C HIS A 272 -0.80 -19.09 -40.81
N GLN A 273 -1.44 -18.01 -41.27
CA GLN A 273 -2.35 -18.12 -42.40
C GLN A 273 -1.52 -18.21 -43.68
N LEU A 274 -1.59 -19.36 -44.33
CA LEU A 274 -1.07 -19.62 -45.66
C LEU A 274 -1.97 -18.85 -46.64
N SER A 275 -1.49 -17.74 -47.20
CA SER A 275 -2.18 -17.05 -48.29
C SER A 275 -1.95 -17.83 -49.58
N GLY A 276 -2.93 -18.67 -49.94
CA GLY A 276 -2.99 -19.36 -51.22
C GLY A 276 -3.09 -18.37 -52.38
N TYR A 277 -2.14 -18.46 -53.31
CA TYR A 277 -2.13 -17.77 -54.58
C TYR A 277 -3.14 -18.46 -55.52
N GLY A 278 -4.28 -17.82 -55.75
CA GLY A 278 -5.32 -18.28 -56.66
C GLY A 278 -5.46 -17.34 -57.85
N ASN A 279 -4.89 -17.73 -58.99
CA ASN A 279 -5.13 -17.13 -60.30
C ASN A 279 -6.61 -17.28 -60.69
N HIS A 280 -7.27 -16.19 -61.08
CA HIS A 280 -8.34 -16.24 -62.07
C HIS A 280 -8.31 -14.98 -62.95
N THR A 281 -7.90 -15.21 -64.20
CA THR A 281 -8.12 -14.37 -65.36
C THR A 281 -9.62 -14.22 -65.63
N ARG A 282 -10.07 -12.99 -65.91
CA ARG A 282 -11.18 -12.76 -66.85
C ARG A 282 -11.05 -11.39 -67.52
N ILE A 283 -10.89 -11.46 -68.84
CA ILE A 283 -10.98 -10.37 -69.80
C ILE A 283 -12.44 -9.95 -69.91
N GLY A 284 -12.69 -8.63 -69.89
CA GLY A 284 -14.00 -8.03 -70.13
C GLY A 284 -13.86 -6.53 -70.38
N VAL A 285 -14.04 -6.15 -71.64
CA VAL A 285 -14.03 -4.78 -72.19
C VAL A 285 -15.29 -4.02 -71.76
N GLY A 286 -15.19 -2.71 -71.46
CA GLY A 286 -16.36 -1.83 -71.34
C GLY A 286 -16.17 -0.52 -70.55
N GLN A 287 -15.71 0.52 -71.24
CA GLN A 287 -16.04 1.96 -71.14
C GLN A 287 -16.46 2.66 -69.82
N THR A 288 -15.81 3.83 -69.64
CA THR A 288 -16.31 5.15 -69.22
C THR A 288 -16.53 5.53 -67.74
N SER A 289 -15.70 6.51 -67.33
CA SER A 289 -16.05 7.76 -66.65
C SER A 289 -16.62 7.73 -65.21
N LYS A 290 -15.80 8.15 -64.23
CA LYS A 290 -15.89 9.49 -63.59
C LYS A 290 -14.97 9.59 -62.37
N THR A 291 -14.31 10.74 -62.31
CA THR A 291 -13.58 11.32 -61.19
C THR A 291 -14.44 11.45 -59.93
N GLY A 292 -13.87 11.12 -58.77
CA GLY A 292 -14.52 11.29 -57.47
C GLY A 292 -13.69 10.70 -56.33
N ALA A 293 -12.57 11.34 -56.00
CA ALA A 293 -11.76 10.98 -54.85
C ALA A 293 -12.47 11.40 -53.54
N HIS A 294 -12.98 10.43 -52.78
CA HIS A 294 -13.20 10.59 -51.34
C HIS A 294 -12.28 9.63 -50.60
N LYS A 295 -11.15 10.17 -50.13
CA LYS A 295 -10.25 9.52 -49.18
C LYS A 295 -11.04 9.26 -47.89
N GLY A 296 -11.18 7.99 -47.52
CA GLY A 296 -11.52 7.58 -46.16
C GLY A 296 -10.45 8.11 -45.21
N GLN A 297 -10.82 9.08 -44.39
CA GLN A 297 -9.95 9.69 -43.41
C GLN A 297 -9.92 8.75 -42.19
N ALA A 298 -8.80 8.06 -42.00
CA ALA A 298 -8.54 7.34 -40.75
C ALA A 298 -8.57 8.34 -39.59
N PRO A 299 -9.24 8.04 -38.46
CA PRO A 299 -9.31 8.96 -37.34
C PRO A 299 -7.90 9.18 -36.75
N PRO A 300 -7.59 10.39 -36.25
CA PRO A 300 -6.29 10.70 -35.68
C PRO A 300 -6.00 9.79 -34.49
N SER A 301 -4.76 9.30 -34.44
CA SER A 301 -4.21 8.33 -33.48
C SER A 301 -4.39 8.69 -31.99
N SER A 302 -4.88 9.88 -31.64
CA SER A 302 -5.10 10.30 -30.25
C SER A 302 -6.35 9.66 -29.60
N TYR A 303 -7.38 9.28 -30.37
CA TYR A 303 -8.62 8.70 -29.82
C TYR A 303 -8.55 7.20 -29.54
N ALA A 304 -7.61 6.48 -30.16
CA ALA A 304 -7.38 5.05 -29.88
C ALA A 304 -6.81 4.79 -28.47
N LYS A 305 -6.36 5.83 -27.76
CA LYS A 305 -5.74 5.70 -26.42
C LYS A 305 -6.75 5.37 -25.31
N TRP A 306 -8.05 5.59 -25.51
CA TRP A 306 -9.06 5.43 -24.46
C TRP A 306 -10.16 4.40 -24.75
N GLY A 307 -10.13 3.72 -25.89
CA GLY A 307 -10.97 2.52 -26.12
C GLY A 307 -12.48 2.76 -25.97
N VAL A 308 -12.95 3.92 -26.43
CA VAL A 308 -14.38 4.24 -26.58
C VAL A 308 -14.63 4.38 -28.08
N ARG A 309 -15.59 3.63 -28.60
CA ARG A 309 -16.10 3.77 -29.96
C ARG A 309 -17.39 4.58 -29.89
N ASP A 310 -17.66 5.39 -30.92
CA ASP A 310 -18.77 6.35 -30.95
C ASP A 310 -20.16 5.68 -30.93
N ASP A 311 -20.24 4.36 -31.14
CA ASP A 311 -21.46 3.55 -31.02
C ASP A 311 -21.93 3.34 -29.56
N GLU A 312 -21.11 3.65 -28.54
CA GLU A 312 -21.52 3.59 -27.12
C GLU A 312 -21.99 4.94 -26.54
N ILE A 313 -22.07 6.00 -27.35
CA ILE A 313 -22.61 7.31 -26.94
C ILE A 313 -23.91 7.59 -27.71
N GLU A 314 -24.92 6.74 -27.51
CA GLU A 314 -26.31 7.16 -27.76
C GLU A 314 -26.78 7.96 -26.54
N LEU A 315 -26.83 9.28 -26.73
CA LEU A 315 -27.54 10.22 -25.89
C LEU A 315 -29.02 9.83 -25.83
N CYS A 316 -29.58 9.77 -24.62
CA CYS A 316 -31.02 9.91 -24.42
C CYS A 316 -31.43 11.30 -24.91
N GLU A 317 -31.91 11.39 -26.15
CA GLU A 317 -32.65 12.55 -26.64
C GLU A 317 -33.95 12.09 -27.30
N ARG A 318 -35.05 12.41 -26.59
CA ARG A 318 -36.35 12.86 -27.13
C ARG A 318 -37.36 11.82 -27.66
N THR A 319 -38.36 11.53 -26.82
CA THR A 319 -39.79 11.43 -27.17
C THR A 319 -40.54 12.14 -26.02
N GLU A 320 -41.48 13.06 -26.18
CA GLU A 320 -42.35 13.47 -27.28
C GLU A 320 -42.85 14.91 -26.98
N CYS A 321 -43.07 15.75 -28.00
CA CYS A 321 -43.75 17.06 -27.89
C CYS A 321 -45.21 16.93 -28.37
N ASP A 322 -46.14 17.54 -27.62
CA ASP A 322 -47.35 18.29 -28.00
C ASP A 322 -48.36 17.69 -29.04
N GLU A 323 -49.57 17.29 -28.61
CA GLU A 323 -50.89 18.03 -28.63
C GLU A 323 -51.77 17.60 -29.83
N PRO A 324 -53.12 17.81 -29.85
CA PRO A 324 -53.93 18.81 -29.11
C PRO A 324 -55.04 18.26 -28.19
#